data_AF-A0A3N5SF73-F1
#
_entry.id   AF-A0A3N5SF73-F1
#
_cell.length_a   1.000
_cell.length_b   1.000
_cell.length_c   1.000
_cell.angle_alpha   90.00
_cell.angle_beta   90.00
_cell.angle_gamma   90.00
#
_symmetry.space_group_name_H-M   'P 1'
#
loop_
_entity.id
_entity.type
_entity.pdbx_description
1 polymer ?
#
loop_
_entity_poly.entity_id
_entity_poly.type
_entity_poly.pdbx_seq_one_letter_code
_entity_poly.pdbx_strand_id
1 'polypeptide(L)'
;SNGGAGAWDAHGGLKAGHSALCGQIDQPIAALIADLKQRGLLEETMVVIGTEFGRTPGAQGSDGRDHHPYGFSVALAGGGIRGGMAHGQTDELGFHAVEDRHYVTDIHATVLHQLGLDARRMEIPGRKRLDLDYGKPIEAIIS
;
A
#
# COMPACT_ATOMS: atom_id res chain seq x y z
N SER A 1 14.44 8.48 19.66
CA SER A 1 13.17 8.43 18.92
C SER A 1 12.83 9.83 18.46
N ASN A 2 12.48 10.01 17.18
CA ASN A 2 12.22 11.32 16.55
C ASN A 2 10.72 11.53 16.29
N GLY A 3 9.90 11.47 17.35
CA GLY A 3 8.48 11.81 17.29
C GLY A 3 7.54 10.60 17.18
N GLY A 4 6.81 10.34 18.27
CA GLY A 4 5.43 9.84 18.26
C GLY A 4 5.09 8.42 17.76
N ALA A 5 5.45 8.03 16.54
CA ALA A 5 4.71 6.99 15.78
C ALA A 5 5.53 5.76 15.36
N GLY A 6 6.55 5.39 16.14
CA GLY A 6 7.37 4.20 15.88
C GLY A 6 8.59 4.45 15.00
N ALA A 7 9.19 3.39 14.48
CA ALA A 7 10.48 3.48 13.78
C ALA A 7 10.36 4.01 12.33
N TRP A 8 9.19 3.90 11.71
CA TRP A 8 8.94 4.26 10.31
C TRP A 8 8.63 5.74 10.09
N ASP A 9 8.07 6.43 11.10
CA ASP A 9 7.85 7.88 11.05
C ASP A 9 9.14 8.63 11.40
N ALA A 10 10.10 8.60 10.47
CA ALA A 10 11.40 9.24 10.63
C ALA A 10 11.49 10.51 9.77
N HIS A 11 11.98 11.60 10.38
CA HIS A 11 12.20 12.89 9.71
C HIS A 11 13.69 13.20 9.50
N GLY A 12 14.57 12.21 9.64
CA GLY A 12 16.02 12.35 9.45
C GLY A 12 16.71 10.99 9.47
N GLY A 13 17.93 10.91 8.94
CA GLY A 13 18.69 9.65 8.85
C GLY A 13 17.98 8.57 8.01
N LEU A 14 17.11 8.99 7.08
CA LEU A 14 16.19 8.11 6.37
C LEU A 14 16.88 6.95 5.66
N LYS A 15 18.01 7.22 5.00
CA LYS A 15 18.74 6.19 4.28
C LYS A 15 19.17 5.06 5.22
N ALA A 16 19.76 5.37 6.36
CA ALA A 16 20.19 4.35 7.32
C ALA A 16 19.00 3.68 8.00
N GLY A 17 18.05 4.48 8.51
CA GLY A 17 16.89 4.00 9.25
C GLY A 17 15.95 3.14 8.39
N HIS A 18 15.47 3.68 7.27
CA HIS A 18 14.55 2.94 6.40
C HIS A 18 15.23 1.76 5.70
N SER A 19 16.53 1.82 5.34
CA SER A 19 17.19 0.62 4.79
C SER A 19 17.25 -0.52 5.81
N ALA A 20 17.53 -0.20 7.08
CA ALA A 20 17.52 -1.19 8.15
C ALA A 20 16.12 -1.76 8.38
N LEU A 21 15.09 -0.91 8.42
CA LEU A 21 13.71 -1.34 8.64
C LEU A 21 13.16 -2.15 7.45
N CYS A 22 13.43 -1.74 6.22
CA CYS A 22 13.09 -2.52 5.02
C CYS A 22 13.78 -3.88 5.06
N GLY A 23 15.07 -3.94 5.43
CA GLY A 23 15.79 -5.20 5.56
C GLY A 23 15.22 -6.15 6.63
N GLN A 24 14.56 -5.63 7.66
CA GLN A 24 13.91 -6.46 8.69
C GLN A 24 12.62 -7.13 8.18
N ILE A 25 11.95 -6.55 7.18
CA ILE A 25 10.66 -7.05 6.68
C ILE A 25 10.76 -7.76 5.32
N ASP A 26 11.79 -7.48 4.53
CA ASP A 26 11.96 -8.00 3.17
C ASP A 26 11.94 -9.54 3.12
N GLN A 27 12.85 -10.20 3.83
CA GLN A 27 12.91 -11.67 3.85
C GLN A 27 11.68 -12.33 4.49
N PRO A 28 11.14 -11.86 5.64
CA PRO A 28 9.91 -12.42 6.19
C PRO A 28 8.69 -12.32 5.26
N ILE A 29 8.52 -11.20 4.56
CA ILE A 29 7.43 -11.03 3.58
C ILE A 29 7.62 -12.00 2.41
N ALA A 30 8.83 -12.09 1.86
CA ALA A 30 9.14 -13.03 0.78
C ALA A 30 8.89 -14.49 1.20
N ALA A 31 9.28 -14.86 2.42
CA ALA A 31 9.04 -16.18 2.99
C ALA A 31 7.53 -16.46 3.16
N LEU A 32 6.75 -15.51 3.68
CA LEU A 32 5.29 -15.65 3.80
C LEU A 32 4.64 -15.96 2.45
N ILE A 33 4.98 -15.19 1.41
CA ILE A 33 4.43 -15.39 0.06
C ILE A 33 4.86 -16.76 -0.50
N ALA A 34 6.13 -17.14 -0.32
CA ALA A 34 6.64 -18.43 -0.76
C ALA A 34 5.95 -19.61 -0.06
N ASP A 35 5.76 -19.53 1.25
CA ASP A 35 5.11 -20.56 2.06
C ASP A 35 3.63 -20.71 1.71
N LEU A 36 2.91 -19.59 1.53
CA LEU A 36 1.53 -19.61 1.05
C LEU A 36 1.44 -20.30 -0.33
N LYS A 37 2.37 -19.99 -1.23
CA LYS A 37 2.42 -20.60 -2.56
C LYS A 37 2.72 -22.10 -2.48
N GLN A 38 3.72 -22.50 -1.69
CA GLN A 38 4.11 -23.90 -1.52
C GLN A 38 2.97 -24.74 -0.94
N ARG A 39 2.13 -24.14 -0.09
CA ARG A 39 0.97 -24.80 0.54
C ARG A 39 -0.29 -24.75 -0.32
N GLY A 40 -0.24 -24.15 -1.51
CA GLY A 40 -1.41 -23.97 -2.38
C GLY A 40 -2.44 -22.98 -1.84
N LEU A 41 -2.07 -22.14 -0.86
CA LEU A 41 -2.97 -21.20 -0.18
C LEU A 41 -2.94 -19.79 -0.77
N LEU A 42 -1.92 -19.48 -1.58
CA LEU A 42 -1.75 -18.12 -2.12
C LEU A 42 -2.93 -17.71 -3.01
N GLU A 43 -3.53 -18.63 -3.75
CA GLU A 43 -4.69 -18.31 -4.60
C GLU A 43 -5.93 -17.89 -3.80
N GLU A 44 -6.07 -18.36 -2.55
CA GLU A 44 -7.18 -18.04 -1.65
C GLU A 44 -6.81 -17.00 -0.59
N THR A 45 -5.56 -16.53 -0.58
CA THR A 45 -5.03 -15.57 0.41
C THR A 45 -4.44 -14.37 -0.28
N MET A 46 -5.07 -13.20 -0.09
CA MET A 46 -4.47 -11.93 -0.51
C MET A 46 -3.51 -11.40 0.57
N VAL A 47 -2.28 -11.10 0.18
CA VAL A 47 -1.29 -10.38 0.99
C VAL A 47 -1.27 -8.92 0.52
N VAL A 48 -1.54 -7.99 1.44
CA VAL A 48 -1.51 -6.54 1.20
C VAL A 48 -0.37 -5.93 2.01
N ILE A 49 0.58 -5.30 1.33
CA ILE A 49 1.71 -4.60 1.95
C ILE A 49 1.61 -3.13 1.58
N GLY A 50 1.30 -2.29 2.55
CA GLY A 50 1.05 -0.87 2.32
C GLY A 50 1.60 0.02 3.43
N THR A 51 1.45 1.31 3.21
CA THR A 51 1.80 2.40 4.13
C THR A 51 0.64 3.39 4.16
N GLU A 52 0.54 4.20 5.21
CA GLU A 52 -0.48 5.27 5.32
C GLU A 52 -0.21 6.41 4.32
N PHE A 53 1.08 6.66 4.03
CA PHE A 53 1.57 7.67 3.09
C PHE A 53 3.00 7.32 2.64
N GLY A 54 3.46 8.00 1.59
CA GLY A 54 4.85 7.96 1.16
C GLY A 54 5.75 8.94 1.91
N ARG A 55 6.95 9.13 1.36
CA ARG A 55 7.89 10.19 1.72
C ARG A 55 8.17 11.04 0.50
N THR A 56 8.20 12.36 0.66
CA THR A 56 8.41 13.31 -0.45
C THR A 56 9.71 12.99 -1.17
N PRO A 57 9.84 13.29 -2.48
CA PRO A 57 11.09 13.04 -3.20
C PRO A 57 12.20 14.02 -2.82
N GLY A 58 11.84 15.23 -2.36
CA GLY A 58 12.79 16.26 -1.90
C GLY A 58 13.08 16.21 -0.40
N ALA A 59 14.23 16.74 -0.01
CA ALA A 59 14.61 16.83 1.41
C ALA A 59 13.93 18.00 2.14
N GLN A 60 13.66 17.85 3.44
CA GLN A 60 13.26 18.95 4.31
C GLN A 60 14.49 19.65 4.89
N GLY A 61 15.02 20.65 4.17
CA GLY A 61 16.26 21.32 4.57
C GLY A 61 17.49 20.49 4.23
N SER A 62 18.32 20.15 5.22
CA SER A 62 19.58 19.43 5.00
C SER A 62 19.49 17.90 5.09
N ASP A 63 18.44 17.36 5.70
CA ASP A 63 18.21 15.91 5.86
C ASP A 63 16.71 15.62 6.08
N GLY A 64 16.28 14.38 5.85
CA GLY A 64 14.89 13.95 6.02
C GLY A 64 14.00 14.26 4.82
N ARG A 65 12.78 13.70 4.84
CA ARG A 65 11.73 13.88 3.82
C ARG A 65 10.38 13.94 4.52
N ASP A 66 9.49 14.80 4.04
CA ASP A 66 8.15 14.98 4.62
C ASP A 66 7.19 13.83 4.27
N HIS A 67 6.02 13.85 4.91
CA HIS A 67 4.85 13.04 4.60
C HIS A 67 4.35 13.31 3.18
N HIS A 68 4.02 12.23 2.44
CA HIS A 68 3.69 12.35 1.02
C HIS A 68 2.44 11.56 0.63
N PRO A 69 1.27 12.22 0.62
CA PRO A 69 0.01 11.58 0.23
C PRO A 69 -0.21 11.52 -1.29
N TYR A 70 0.63 12.19 -2.09
CA TYR A 70 0.42 12.35 -3.54
C TYR A 70 1.00 11.23 -4.41
N GLY A 71 1.94 10.45 -3.86
CA GLY A 71 2.57 9.35 -4.57
C GLY A 71 3.26 8.38 -3.61
N PHE A 72 2.82 7.13 -3.60
CA PHE A 72 3.42 6.01 -2.88
C PHE A 72 2.95 4.69 -3.49
N SER A 73 3.61 3.60 -3.11
CA SER A 73 3.33 2.26 -3.63
C SER A 73 2.68 1.37 -2.58
N VAL A 74 1.81 0.47 -3.05
CA VAL A 74 1.27 -0.67 -2.30
C VAL A 74 1.60 -1.92 -3.10
N ALA A 75 2.01 -2.99 -2.43
CA ALA A 75 2.25 -4.29 -3.06
C ALA A 75 1.14 -5.28 -2.68
N LEU A 76 0.71 -6.06 -3.67
CA LEU A 76 -0.35 -7.05 -3.55
C LEU A 76 0.14 -8.39 -4.09
N ALA A 77 -0.25 -9.50 -3.46
CA ALA A 77 0.04 -10.85 -3.94
C ALA A 77 -1.09 -11.82 -3.57
N GLY A 78 -1.33 -12.81 -4.42
CA GLY A 78 -2.33 -13.85 -4.18
C GLY A 78 -3.78 -13.35 -4.24
N GLY A 79 -4.72 -14.20 -3.85
CA GLY A 79 -6.15 -13.85 -3.77
C GLY A 79 -6.72 -13.36 -5.10
N GLY A 80 -6.32 -13.94 -6.24
CA GLY A 80 -6.75 -13.54 -7.58
C GLY A 80 -6.17 -12.22 -8.09
N ILE A 81 -5.07 -11.73 -7.52
CA ILE A 81 -4.32 -10.60 -8.07
C ILE A 81 -3.30 -11.09 -9.10
N ARG A 82 -3.27 -10.44 -10.26
CA ARG A 82 -2.29 -10.69 -11.32
C ARG A 82 -0.90 -10.26 -10.87
N GLY A 83 -0.03 -11.24 -10.63
CA GLY A 83 1.37 -11.00 -10.27
C GLY A 83 2.24 -10.58 -11.46
N GLY A 84 3.45 -10.10 -11.14
CA GLY A 84 4.49 -9.81 -12.15
C GLY A 84 4.30 -8.49 -12.92
N MET A 85 3.54 -7.55 -12.37
CA MET A 85 3.31 -6.24 -12.98
C MET A 85 3.52 -5.09 -11.98
N ALA A 86 3.85 -3.93 -12.54
CA ALA A 86 3.67 -2.64 -11.88
C ALA A 86 2.49 -1.94 -12.55
N HIS A 87 1.62 -1.32 -11.76
CA HIS A 87 0.41 -0.65 -12.23
C HIS A 87 0.40 0.79 -11.71
N GLY A 88 0.35 1.74 -12.64
CA GLY A 88 0.49 3.17 -12.38
C GLY A 88 1.93 3.66 -12.29
N GLN A 89 2.09 4.98 -12.33
CA GLN A 89 3.38 5.65 -12.34
C GLN A 89 3.29 7.03 -11.69
N THR A 90 4.36 7.46 -11.04
CA THR A 90 4.54 8.87 -10.65
C THR A 90 5.20 9.69 -11.75
N ASP A 91 5.11 11.01 -11.65
CA ASP A 91 5.90 11.93 -12.49
C ASP A 91 7.41 11.66 -12.35
N GLU A 92 8.21 12.28 -13.22
CA GLU A 92 9.67 12.10 -13.28
C GLU A 92 10.38 12.46 -11.96
N LEU A 93 9.75 13.27 -11.12
CA LEU A 93 10.29 13.65 -9.82
C LEU A 93 9.83 12.71 -8.70
N GLY A 94 8.85 11.85 -8.95
CA GLY A 94 8.23 10.99 -7.94
C GLY A 94 7.22 11.73 -7.04
N PHE A 95 6.68 12.87 -7.48
CA PHE A 95 5.84 13.73 -6.63
C PHE A 95 4.35 13.41 -6.77
N HIS A 96 3.81 13.32 -7.98
CA HIS A 96 2.40 12.98 -8.18
C HIS A 96 2.27 11.65 -8.90
N ALA A 97 1.33 10.81 -8.48
CA ALA A 97 0.81 9.76 -9.36
C ALA A 97 0.20 10.42 -10.61
N VAL A 98 0.59 9.98 -11.81
CA VAL A 98 0.17 10.56 -13.10
C VAL A 98 -0.45 9.55 -14.05
N GLU A 99 -0.12 8.26 -13.92
CA GLU A 99 -0.67 7.15 -14.71
C GLU A 99 -1.38 6.15 -13.80
N ASP A 100 -2.50 5.59 -14.28
CA ASP A 100 -3.37 4.63 -13.58
C ASP A 100 -3.51 4.90 -12.08
N ARG A 101 -3.94 6.13 -11.79
CA ARG A 101 -3.96 6.68 -10.44
C ARG A 101 -5.09 6.08 -9.62
N HIS A 102 -4.75 5.66 -8.41
CA HIS A 102 -5.70 5.15 -7.44
C HIS A 102 -5.59 5.90 -6.12
N TYR A 103 -6.74 6.07 -5.45
CA TYR A 103 -6.77 6.51 -4.07
C TYR A 103 -6.80 5.29 -3.13
N VAL A 104 -6.45 5.45 -1.85
CA VAL A 104 -6.39 4.33 -0.89
C VAL A 104 -7.71 3.57 -0.78
N THR A 105 -8.84 4.23 -1.06
CA THR A 105 -10.17 3.62 -1.06
C THR A 105 -10.34 2.58 -2.17
N ASP A 106 -9.64 2.69 -3.30
CA ASP A 106 -9.67 1.71 -4.38
C ASP A 106 -8.96 0.40 -3.98
N ILE A 107 -7.92 0.48 -3.16
CA ILE A 107 -7.28 -0.72 -2.57
C ILE A 107 -8.25 -1.45 -1.65
N HIS A 108 -8.94 -0.72 -0.76
CA HIS A 108 -9.96 -1.31 0.10
C HIS A 108 -11.12 -1.91 -0.71
N ALA A 109 -11.57 -1.23 -1.76
CA ALA A 109 -12.60 -1.73 -2.65
C ALA A 109 -12.18 -3.02 -3.35
N THR A 110 -10.93 -3.10 -3.80
CA THR A 110 -10.34 -4.29 -4.43
C THR A 110 -10.29 -5.48 -3.46
N VAL A 111 -9.84 -5.25 -2.22
CA VAL A 111 -9.82 -6.30 -1.18
C VAL A 111 -11.23 -6.81 -0.89
N LEU A 112 -12.20 -5.92 -0.67
CA LEU A 112 -13.58 -6.31 -0.38
C LEU A 112 -14.23 -7.03 -1.56
N HIS A 113 -13.95 -6.59 -2.79
CA HIS A 113 -14.41 -7.25 -4.01
C HIS A 113 -13.92 -8.70 -4.10
N GLN A 114 -12.62 -8.94 -3.89
CA GLN A 114 -12.05 -10.30 -3.93
C GLN A 114 -12.58 -11.19 -2.78
N LEU A 115 -13.00 -10.60 -1.66
CA LEU A 115 -13.68 -11.32 -0.58
C LEU A 115 -15.17 -11.58 -0.85
N GLY A 116 -15.74 -11.07 -1.96
CA GLY A 116 -17.17 -11.14 -2.26
C GLY A 116 -18.04 -10.29 -1.32
N LEU A 117 -17.45 -9.26 -0.70
CA LEU A 117 -18.13 -8.39 0.27
C LEU A 117 -18.59 -7.09 -0.38
N ASP A 118 -19.85 -6.72 -0.14
CA ASP A 118 -20.39 -5.43 -0.53
C ASP A 118 -20.16 -4.38 0.58
N ALA A 119 -19.20 -3.50 0.33
CA ALA A 119 -18.84 -2.41 1.24
C ALA A 119 -20.04 -1.52 1.61
N ARG A 120 -21.03 -1.37 0.73
CA ARG A 120 -22.23 -0.53 0.99
C ARG A 120 -23.18 -1.14 2.00
N ARG A 121 -23.04 -2.43 2.27
CA ARG A 121 -23.82 -3.14 3.30
C ARG A 121 -23.10 -3.20 4.65
N MET A 122 -21.87 -2.70 4.72
CA MET A 122 -21.02 -2.66 5.91
C MET A 122 -21.09 -1.28 6.58
N GLU A 123 -22.25 -0.96 7.17
CA GLU A 123 -22.47 0.30 7.86
C GLU A 123 -22.49 0.13 9.38
N ILE A 124 -21.89 1.09 10.09
CA ILE A 124 -22.00 1.19 11.54
C ILE A 124 -23.01 2.29 11.85
N PRO A 125 -24.08 2.02 12.64
CA PRO A 125 -25.07 3.04 12.99
C PRO A 125 -24.43 4.31 13.55
N GLY A 126 -24.79 5.47 12.99
CA GLY A 126 -24.23 6.77 13.35
C GLY A 126 -22.86 7.11 12.73
N ARG A 127 -22.28 6.21 11.91
CA ARG A 127 -21.02 6.42 11.19
C ARG A 127 -21.24 6.22 9.70
N LYS A 128 -21.82 7.22 9.04
CA LYS A 128 -22.05 7.19 7.59
C LYS A 128 -20.76 7.55 6.85
N ARG A 129 -20.33 6.72 5.91
CA ARG A 129 -19.23 6.99 4.99
C ARG A 129 -19.67 7.95 3.89
N LEU A 130 -18.72 8.72 3.34
CA LEU A 130 -18.96 9.48 2.13
C LEU A 130 -18.97 8.53 0.92
N ASP A 131 -19.69 8.89 -0.14
CA ASP A 131 -19.74 8.04 -1.35
C ASP A 131 -18.33 7.82 -1.96
N LEU A 132 -17.45 8.81 -1.83
CA LEU A 132 -16.06 8.73 -2.29
C LEU A 132 -15.22 7.74 -1.48
N ASP A 133 -15.60 7.44 -0.24
CA ASP A 133 -14.86 6.52 0.62
C ASP A 133 -14.99 5.08 0.15
N TYR A 134 -16.01 4.74 -0.66
CA TYR A 134 -16.21 3.37 -1.13
C TYR A 134 -15.21 2.95 -2.21
N GLY A 135 -14.57 3.89 -2.90
CA GLY A 135 -13.61 3.61 -3.97
C GLY A 135 -14.20 2.77 -5.11
N LYS A 136 -13.33 2.23 -5.96
CA LYS A 136 -13.65 1.27 -7.01
C LYS A 136 -12.60 0.16 -7.05
N PRO A 137 -13.00 -1.11 -7.24
CA PRO A 137 -12.04 -2.18 -7.45
C PRO A 137 -11.12 -1.87 -8.64
N ILE A 138 -9.83 -2.18 -8.49
CA ILE A 138 -8.83 -1.97 -9.54
C ILE A 138 -8.88 -3.19 -10.46
N GLU A 139 -9.83 -3.21 -11.39
CA GLU A 139 -10.05 -4.36 -12.28
C GLU A 139 -8.82 -4.73 -13.11
N ALA A 140 -7.97 -3.75 -13.44
CA ALA A 140 -6.77 -3.95 -14.25
C ALA A 140 -5.74 -4.93 -13.63
N ILE A 141 -5.75 -5.10 -12.30
CA ILE A 141 -4.82 -5.96 -11.57
C ILE A 141 -5.44 -7.28 -11.10
N ILE A 142 -6.72 -7.52 -11.38
CA ILE A 142 -7.41 -8.76 -11.01
C ILE A 142 -7.23 -9.79 -12.14
N SER A 143 -7.07 -11.06 -11.77
CA SER A 143 -6.88 -12.21 -12.68
C SER A 143 -8.18 -12.67 -13.34
#